data_AF-A0A9R1EXX9-F1
#
_entry.id   AF-A0A9R1EXX9-F1
#
_cell.length_a   1.000
_cell.length_b   1.000
_cell.length_c   1.000
_cell.angle_alpha   90.00
_cell.angle_beta   90.00
_cell.angle_gamma   90.00
#
_symmetry.space_group_name_H-M   'P 1'
#
loop_
_entity.id
_entity.type
_entity.pdbx_description
1 polymer ?
#
loop_
_entity_poly.entity_id
_entity_poly.type
_entity_poly.pdbx_seq_one_letter_code
_entity_poly.pdbx_strand_id
1 'polypeptide(L)'
;MANSIWTSPEITSPATVWEQTRTLNFEVTDYLQLDGMGVGESISSPVVQVGGYQWKIKFYPDGIDEECDGHASALVRCYSQDTDPNVTAKFKLSILEKRSQVNVSSFDAPMCIFSPCDFPTWGYQKFVDKSKLESLSQLGDGCFTIRCVLTVVTDEPPSRGLSRELPSQLSSQLESMLEDGRGADVTFRVGSHKFLGHRCVLAARSPVFSAQFYGPMAEKDKPRVKVVDVEPAIFQMMLRYIYTDSMPPPPPPAEGYSVAVMQHLMVAADMYGLERLKLMCEDELCNIMDASTVMSTYALASQHRCNRLKDECVEFMSSKEVLAAILETSERFMPRCRPLPLEGDHEEEEVDQCKKFKRTRTK
;
A
#
# COMPACT_ATOMS: atom_id res chain seq x y z
N MET A 1 15.95 70.64 15.35
CA MET A 1 15.16 69.74 14.48
C MET A 1 15.16 68.37 15.13
N ALA A 2 14.08 68.06 15.83
CA ALA A 2 13.85 66.75 16.43
C ALA A 2 13.10 65.91 15.40
N ASN A 3 13.71 64.84 14.91
CA ASN A 3 13.02 63.85 14.08
C ASN A 3 12.72 62.63 14.94
N SER A 4 11.48 62.59 15.41
CA SER A 4 10.85 61.45 16.05
C SER A 4 10.74 60.32 15.02
N ILE A 5 11.49 59.23 15.20
CA ILE A 5 11.32 58.00 14.41
C ILE A 5 10.14 57.25 15.04
N TRP A 6 9.00 57.30 14.36
CA TRP A 6 7.81 56.51 14.70
C TRP A 6 8.07 55.06 14.25
N THR A 7 8.52 54.21 15.16
CA THR A 7 8.53 52.76 14.93
C THR A 7 7.09 52.26 15.05
N SER A 8 6.49 51.92 13.91
CA SER A 8 5.22 51.20 13.89
C SER A 8 5.43 49.81 14.51
N PRO A 9 4.62 49.38 15.49
CA PRO A 9 4.68 48.01 15.95
C PRO A 9 4.18 47.10 14.83
N GLU A 10 4.99 46.11 14.44
CA GLU A 10 4.55 44.98 13.62
C GLU A 10 3.45 44.24 14.40
N ILE A 11 2.21 44.49 14.03
CA ILE A 11 1.07 43.72 14.49
C ILE A 11 1.17 42.38 13.79
N THR A 12 1.78 41.41 14.45
CA THR A 12 1.68 40.00 14.05
C THR A 12 0.22 39.60 14.22
N SER A 13 -0.50 39.49 13.10
CA SER A 13 -1.88 39.00 13.05
C SER A 13 -1.89 37.59 13.65
N PRO A 14 -2.77 37.27 14.63
CA PRO A 14 -2.89 35.91 15.11
C PRO A 14 -3.36 35.02 13.94
N ALA A 15 -2.59 33.97 13.64
CA ALA A 15 -3.02 32.93 12.71
C ALA A 15 -4.40 32.44 13.18
N THR A 16 -5.42 32.61 12.35
CA THR A 16 -6.78 32.21 12.70
C THR A 16 -6.88 30.72 12.46
N VAL A 17 -6.84 29.95 13.53
CA VAL A 17 -6.92 28.49 13.51
C VAL A 17 -8.38 28.07 13.64
N TRP A 18 -8.81 27.12 12.79
CA TRP A 18 -10.16 26.58 12.78
C TRP A 18 -10.18 25.17 13.36
N GLU A 19 -11.12 24.88 14.26
CA GLU A 19 -11.32 23.55 14.81
C GLU A 19 -12.64 22.95 14.31
N GLN A 20 -12.57 21.75 13.73
CA GLN A 20 -13.76 20.96 13.38
C GLN A 20 -13.82 19.70 14.23
N THR A 21 -14.82 19.63 15.12
CA THR A 21 -15.05 18.47 15.98
C THR A 21 -16.18 17.59 15.45
N ARG A 22 -15.95 16.28 15.40
CA ARG A 22 -16.98 15.28 15.13
C ARG A 22 -16.84 14.08 16.06
N THR A 23 -17.97 13.42 16.32
CA THR A 23 -18.00 12.16 17.05
C THR A 23 -18.22 11.01 16.07
N LEU A 24 -17.32 10.04 16.06
CA LEU A 24 -17.42 8.77 15.36
C LEU A 24 -17.81 7.70 16.39
N ASN A 25 -18.83 6.92 16.08
CA ASN A 25 -19.20 5.75 16.86
C ASN A 25 -18.96 4.51 15.99
N PHE A 26 -18.06 3.64 16.42
CA PHE A 26 -17.80 2.37 15.79
C PHE A 26 -18.43 1.25 16.62
N GLU A 27 -19.50 0.67 16.11
CA GLU A 27 -20.16 -0.47 16.76
C GLU A 27 -19.37 -1.74 16.46
N VAL A 28 -18.92 -2.41 17.52
CA VAL A 28 -18.30 -3.72 17.48
C VAL A 28 -19.38 -4.72 17.88
N THR A 29 -19.75 -5.59 16.95
CA THR A 29 -20.77 -6.63 17.17
C THR A 29 -20.10 -7.98 17.41
N ASP A 30 -20.58 -8.69 18.43
CA ASP A 30 -20.16 -10.05 18.76
C ASP A 30 -18.64 -10.22 18.96
N TYR A 31 -18.11 -9.51 19.98
CA TYR A 31 -16.69 -9.54 20.32
C TYR A 31 -16.12 -10.95 20.52
N LEU A 32 -16.92 -11.90 21.01
CA LEU A 32 -16.49 -13.28 21.24
C LEU A 32 -16.10 -14.02 19.96
N GLN A 33 -16.57 -13.57 18.79
CA GLN A 33 -16.11 -14.11 17.49
C GLN A 33 -14.84 -13.41 16.98
N LEU A 34 -14.53 -12.24 17.53
CA LEU A 34 -13.36 -11.43 17.18
C LEU A 34 -12.16 -11.74 18.09
N ASP A 35 -12.41 -12.26 19.28
CA ASP A 35 -11.37 -12.76 20.18
C ASP A 35 -10.72 -14.01 19.59
N GLY A 36 -9.39 -14.00 19.46
CA GLY A 36 -8.63 -15.05 18.79
C GLY A 36 -8.52 -14.85 17.27
N MET A 37 -8.82 -13.66 16.74
CA MET A 37 -8.49 -13.28 15.36
C MET A 37 -6.98 -13.36 15.06
N GLY A 38 -6.13 -13.19 16.07
CA GLY A 38 -4.68 -13.15 15.95
C GLY A 38 -4.12 -11.75 16.22
N VAL A 39 -2.91 -11.71 16.80
CA VAL A 39 -2.16 -10.46 17.01
C VAL A 39 -1.93 -9.77 15.66
N GLY A 40 -2.19 -8.47 15.59
CA GLY A 40 -2.04 -7.68 14.37
C GLY A 40 -3.27 -7.67 13.46
N GLU A 41 -4.25 -8.56 13.67
CA GLU A 41 -5.51 -8.56 12.94
C GLU A 41 -6.46 -7.48 13.46
N SER A 42 -7.18 -6.81 12.55
CA SER A 42 -8.05 -5.68 12.92
C SER A 42 -9.35 -5.60 12.15
N ILE A 43 -10.33 -4.99 12.80
CA ILE A 43 -11.56 -4.49 12.17
C ILE A 43 -11.53 -2.97 12.09
N SER A 44 -12.21 -2.41 11.10
CA SER A 44 -12.19 -0.97 10.83
C SER A 44 -13.59 -0.36 10.84
N SER A 45 -13.69 0.86 11.36
CA SER A 45 -14.91 1.66 11.22
C SER A 45 -15.15 2.08 9.77
N PRO A 46 -16.39 2.48 9.41
CA PRO A 46 -16.64 3.24 8.20
C PRO A 46 -15.76 4.50 8.12
N VAL A 47 -15.46 4.95 6.90
CA VAL A 47 -14.76 6.23 6.67
C VAL A 47 -15.65 7.38 7.09
N VAL A 48 -15.11 8.32 7.85
CA VAL A 48 -15.77 9.60 8.13
C VAL A 48 -14.90 10.76 7.70
N GLN A 49 -15.54 11.77 7.12
CA GLN A 49 -14.87 13.01 6.73
C GLN A 49 -14.94 14.04 7.85
N VAL A 50 -13.78 14.55 8.27
CA VAL A 50 -13.62 15.63 9.26
C VAL A 50 -12.46 16.52 8.83
N GLY A 51 -12.66 17.83 8.76
CA GLY A 51 -11.61 18.79 8.38
C GLY A 51 -11.15 18.66 6.93
N GLY A 52 -11.94 18.07 6.04
CA GLY A 52 -11.54 17.75 4.66
C GLY A 52 -10.78 16.43 4.50
N TYR A 53 -10.42 15.77 5.60
CA TYR A 53 -9.67 14.51 5.60
C TYR A 53 -10.56 13.31 5.91
N GLN A 54 -10.13 12.14 5.47
CA GLN A 54 -10.82 10.87 5.69
C GLN A 54 -10.22 10.15 6.90
N TRP A 55 -11.07 9.68 7.80
CA TRP A 55 -10.66 9.06 9.06
C TRP A 55 -11.33 7.71 9.25
N LYS A 56 -10.60 6.75 9.85
CA LYS A 56 -11.15 5.50 10.37
C LYS A 56 -10.59 5.17 11.74
N ILE A 57 -11.35 4.41 12.52
CA ILE A 57 -10.87 3.73 13.72
C ILE A 57 -10.50 2.30 13.30
N LYS A 58 -9.28 1.86 13.61
CA LYS A 58 -8.88 0.44 13.58
C LYS A 58 -8.90 -0.10 15.00
N PHE A 59 -9.55 -1.23 15.19
CA PHE A 59 -9.61 -1.95 16.47
C PHE A 59 -8.98 -3.33 16.29
N TYR A 60 -8.05 -3.67 17.17
CA TYR A 60 -7.30 -4.91 17.19
C TYR A 60 -7.73 -5.68 18.45
N PRO A 61 -8.62 -6.67 18.33
CA PRO A 61 -9.14 -7.43 19.48
C PRO A 61 -8.03 -8.09 20.32
N ASP A 62 -6.97 -8.53 19.64
CA ASP A 62 -5.86 -9.31 20.20
C ASP A 62 -4.56 -8.50 20.38
N GLY A 63 -4.64 -7.19 20.22
CA GLY A 63 -3.48 -6.30 20.25
C GLY A 63 -2.81 -6.16 18.88
N ILE A 64 -2.03 -5.09 18.71
CA ILE A 64 -1.33 -4.81 17.44
C ILE A 64 -0.01 -5.59 17.29
N ASP A 65 0.61 -5.95 18.41
CA ASP A 65 1.89 -6.66 18.49
C ASP A 65 1.91 -7.55 19.74
N GLU A 66 2.91 -8.41 19.87
CA GLU A 66 3.05 -9.33 21.00
C GLU A 66 3.24 -8.61 22.35
N GLU A 67 3.70 -7.34 22.34
CA GLU A 67 3.85 -6.55 23.56
C GLU A 67 2.50 -6.14 24.15
N CYS A 68 1.45 -6.19 23.33
CA CYS A 68 0.07 -5.89 23.71
C CYS A 68 -0.69 -7.08 24.28
N ASP A 69 -0.04 -8.19 24.60
CA ASP A 69 -0.69 -9.38 25.14
C ASP A 69 -1.67 -9.07 26.30
N GLY A 70 -2.83 -9.73 26.27
CA GLY A 70 -3.95 -9.50 27.18
C GLY A 70 -4.72 -8.19 26.99
N HIS A 71 -4.37 -7.34 26.02
CA HIS A 71 -5.03 -6.07 25.74
C HIS A 71 -5.49 -5.96 24.29
N ALA A 72 -6.63 -5.31 24.07
CA ALA A 72 -7.02 -4.85 22.75
C ALA A 72 -6.43 -3.47 22.45
N SER A 73 -6.13 -3.19 21.18
CA SER A 73 -5.61 -1.89 20.72
C SER A 73 -6.66 -1.12 19.92
N ALA A 74 -6.63 0.21 19.98
CA ALA A 74 -7.48 1.06 19.15
C ALA A 74 -6.69 2.24 18.60
N LEU A 75 -6.71 2.40 17.29
CA LEU A 75 -5.98 3.40 16.55
C LEU A 75 -6.90 4.23 15.66
N VAL A 76 -6.66 5.52 15.58
CA VAL A 76 -7.28 6.44 14.61
C VAL A 76 -6.30 6.61 13.46
N ARG A 77 -6.77 6.39 12.23
CA ARG A 77 -5.97 6.56 11.01
C ARG A 77 -6.55 7.68 10.16
N CYS A 78 -5.67 8.58 9.72
CA CYS A 78 -5.97 9.58 8.70
C CYS A 78 -5.57 9.02 7.32
N TYR A 79 -6.41 9.21 6.33
CA TYR A 79 -6.09 8.97 4.93
C TYR A 79 -6.01 10.33 4.24
N SER A 80 -4.79 10.78 3.99
CA SER A 80 -4.47 11.92 3.16
C SER A 80 -3.69 11.45 1.93
N GLN A 81 -3.68 12.23 0.87
CA GLN A 81 -2.83 11.92 -0.28
C GLN A 81 -1.37 12.30 0.06
N ASP A 82 -0.40 11.67 -0.59
CA ASP A 82 1.05 11.89 -0.36
C ASP A 82 1.50 13.36 -0.56
N THR A 83 0.63 14.22 -1.11
CA THR A 83 0.86 15.65 -1.34
C THR A 83 0.24 16.58 -0.29
N ASP A 84 -0.56 16.06 0.64
CA ASP A 84 -1.23 16.89 1.65
C ASP A 84 -0.29 17.26 2.81
N PRO A 85 -0.40 18.48 3.37
CA PRO A 85 0.37 18.85 4.55
C PRO A 85 -0.01 18.00 5.76
N ASN A 86 0.92 17.89 6.71
CA ASN A 86 0.68 17.21 7.99
C ASN A 86 -0.60 17.73 8.66
N VAL A 87 -1.49 16.80 9.01
CA VAL A 87 -2.79 17.12 9.61
C VAL A 87 -2.66 17.14 11.12
N THR A 88 -3.01 18.26 11.74
CA THR A 88 -3.00 18.33 13.21
C THR A 88 -4.39 18.04 13.76
N ALA A 89 -4.50 17.06 14.66
CA ALA A 89 -5.77 16.71 15.27
C ALA A 89 -5.60 16.25 16.72
N LYS A 90 -6.62 16.49 17.54
CA LYS A 90 -6.76 15.93 18.89
C LYS A 90 -7.93 14.96 18.90
N PHE A 91 -7.83 13.86 19.63
CA PHE A 91 -8.91 12.89 19.69
C PHE A 91 -9.06 12.26 21.07
N LYS A 92 -10.27 11.79 21.36
CA LYS A 92 -10.60 11.03 22.56
C LYS A 92 -11.25 9.72 22.16
N LEU A 93 -10.67 8.60 22.57
CA LEU A 93 -11.25 7.27 22.39
C LEU A 93 -11.91 6.81 23.69
N SER A 94 -13.10 6.22 23.57
CA SER A 94 -13.85 5.69 24.70
C SER A 94 -14.63 4.45 24.31
N ILE A 95 -14.84 3.54 25.25
CA ILE A 95 -15.69 2.36 25.06
C ILE A 95 -16.99 2.58 25.81
N LEU A 96 -18.10 2.36 25.11
CA LEU A 96 -19.46 2.49 25.63
C LEU A 96 -20.17 1.16 25.54
N GLU A 97 -20.79 0.75 26.65
CA GLU A 97 -21.69 -0.39 26.64
C GLU A 97 -23.02 -0.02 25.94
N LYS A 98 -23.51 -0.88 25.06
CA LYS A 98 -24.65 -0.59 24.17
C LYS A 98 -25.96 -0.26 24.90
N ARG A 99 -26.22 -0.87 26.06
CA ARG A 99 -27.48 -0.69 26.82
C ARG A 99 -27.47 0.50 27.78
N SER A 100 -26.36 0.72 28.45
CA SER A 100 -26.25 1.74 29.50
C SER A 100 -25.61 3.04 29.01
N GLN A 101 -24.92 3.01 27.86
CA GLN A 101 -24.01 4.07 27.38
C GLN A 101 -23.03 4.56 28.45
N VAL A 102 -22.72 3.73 29.43
CA VAL A 102 -21.72 4.04 30.45
C VAL A 102 -20.33 3.85 29.83
N ASN A 103 -19.45 4.81 30.09
CA ASN A 103 -18.04 4.73 29.68
C ASN A 103 -17.34 3.64 30.49
N VAL A 104 -16.82 2.63 29.79
CA VAL A 104 -16.01 1.55 30.35
C VAL A 104 -14.56 2.00 30.48
N SER A 105 -14.08 2.72 29.48
CA SER A 105 -12.74 3.29 29.43
C SER A 105 -12.75 4.56 28.58
N SER A 106 -11.83 5.49 28.85
CA SER A 106 -11.72 6.77 28.16
C SER A 106 -10.27 7.22 28.16
N PHE A 107 -9.76 7.59 26.99
CA PHE A 107 -8.38 8.01 26.78
C PHE A 107 -8.35 9.23 25.89
N ASP A 108 -7.67 10.28 26.35
CA ASP A 108 -7.54 11.57 25.67
C ASP A 108 -6.13 11.71 25.10
N ALA A 109 -6.03 11.77 23.77
CA ALA A 109 -4.74 11.98 23.13
C ALA A 109 -4.43 13.48 23.13
N PRO A 110 -3.18 13.88 23.40
CA PRO A 110 -2.75 15.25 23.16
C PRO A 110 -2.84 15.60 21.66
N MET A 111 -2.48 16.83 21.32
CA MET A 111 -2.42 17.26 19.92
C MET A 111 -1.45 16.36 19.14
N CYS A 112 -1.98 15.57 18.20
CA CYS A 112 -1.23 14.63 17.37
C CYS A 112 -1.07 15.19 15.96
N ILE A 113 0.10 14.94 15.37
CA ILE A 113 0.40 15.30 14.00
C ILE A 113 0.33 14.03 13.16
N PHE A 114 -0.70 13.92 12.33
CA PHE A 114 -0.89 12.84 11.38
C PHE A 114 -0.11 13.20 10.11
N SER A 115 0.97 12.48 9.86
CA SER A 115 1.77 12.67 8.65
C SER A 115 1.38 11.62 7.60
N PRO A 116 1.16 12.01 6.33
CA PRO A 116 0.92 11.05 5.25
C PRO A 116 2.06 10.04 5.09
N CYS A 117 3.31 10.47 5.32
CA CYS A 117 4.50 9.69 5.00
C CYS A 117 5.07 8.87 6.17
N ASP A 118 5.01 9.39 7.40
CA ASP A 118 5.75 8.80 8.53
C ASP A 118 4.83 8.08 9.53
N PHE A 119 3.71 8.71 9.91
CA PHE A 119 2.82 8.21 10.97
C PHE A 119 1.37 8.61 10.69
N PRO A 120 0.66 7.93 9.77
CA PRO A 120 -0.73 8.27 9.45
C PRO A 120 -1.72 7.78 10.52
N THR A 121 -1.22 7.20 11.61
CA THR A 121 -2.01 6.48 12.60
C THR A 121 -1.56 6.84 14.02
N TRP A 122 -2.51 7.16 14.90
CA TRP A 122 -2.28 7.46 16.31
C TRP A 122 -3.33 6.76 17.18
N GLY A 123 -2.98 6.33 18.39
CA GLY A 123 -3.95 5.73 19.31
C GLY A 123 -3.30 5.05 20.50
N TYR A 124 -3.94 4.00 21.00
CA TYR A 124 -3.50 3.28 22.19
C TYR A 124 -3.26 1.81 21.87
N GLN A 125 -2.00 1.40 22.02
CA GLN A 125 -1.57 0.00 21.92
C GLN A 125 -2.25 -0.86 23.00
N LYS A 126 -2.27 -0.40 24.25
CA LYS A 126 -2.98 -1.06 25.36
C LYS A 126 -4.25 -0.31 25.71
N PHE A 127 -5.24 -0.35 24.81
CA PHE A 127 -6.46 0.45 24.93
C PHE A 127 -7.42 -0.11 25.99
N VAL A 128 -7.62 -1.43 26.05
CA VAL A 128 -8.50 -2.03 27.07
C VAL A 128 -8.07 -3.46 27.36
N ASP A 129 -8.17 -3.88 28.63
CA ASP A 129 -7.94 -5.27 29.02
C ASP A 129 -8.98 -6.18 28.36
N LYS A 130 -8.54 -7.31 27.78
CA LYS A 130 -9.44 -8.31 27.20
C LYS A 130 -10.49 -8.81 28.19
N SER A 131 -10.09 -9.06 29.44
CA SER A 131 -11.00 -9.52 30.49
C SER A 131 -12.17 -8.56 30.74
N LYS A 132 -12.00 -7.26 30.52
CA LYS A 132 -13.08 -6.27 30.61
C LYS A 132 -14.03 -6.36 29.42
N LEU A 133 -13.52 -6.62 28.22
CA LEU A 133 -14.33 -6.83 27.02
C LEU A 133 -15.13 -8.14 27.08
N GLU A 134 -14.52 -9.22 27.58
CA GLU A 134 -15.21 -10.48 27.86
C GLU A 134 -16.33 -10.29 28.89
N SER A 135 -16.06 -9.55 29.98
CA SER A 135 -17.06 -9.24 30.99
C SER A 135 -18.25 -8.46 30.40
N LEU A 136 -17.99 -7.45 29.56
CA LEU A 136 -19.05 -6.74 28.83
C LEU A 136 -19.86 -7.67 27.92
N SER A 137 -19.18 -8.65 27.32
CA SER A 137 -19.83 -9.63 26.45
C SER A 137 -20.74 -10.57 27.23
N GLN A 138 -20.41 -10.89 28.48
CA GLN A 138 -21.22 -11.72 29.38
C GLN A 138 -22.46 -11.00 29.96
N LEU A 139 -22.43 -9.67 30.08
CA LEU A 139 -23.55 -8.86 30.59
C LEU A 139 -24.61 -8.50 29.52
N GLY A 140 -24.32 -8.73 28.23
CA GLY A 140 -25.12 -8.26 27.11
C GLY A 140 -25.11 -9.17 25.88
N ASP A 141 -25.28 -8.56 24.70
CA ASP A 141 -25.25 -9.18 23.37
C ASP A 141 -23.84 -9.21 22.76
N GLY A 142 -22.77 -9.10 23.57
CA GLY A 142 -21.40 -9.03 23.05
C GLY A 142 -21.06 -7.73 22.33
N CYS A 143 -21.95 -6.74 22.32
CA CYS A 143 -21.80 -5.53 21.51
C CYS A 143 -21.39 -4.32 22.36
N PHE A 144 -20.40 -3.58 21.88
CA PHE A 144 -19.99 -2.30 22.46
C PHE A 144 -19.68 -1.29 21.37
N THR A 145 -19.60 -0.01 21.74
CA THR A 145 -19.27 1.08 20.82
C THR A 145 -17.94 1.70 21.20
N ILE A 146 -17.00 1.74 20.26
CA ILE A 146 -15.80 2.56 20.38
C ILE A 146 -16.16 3.95 19.85
N ARG A 147 -16.24 4.93 20.75
CA ARG A 147 -16.50 6.32 20.42
C ARG A 147 -15.20 7.11 20.32
N CYS A 148 -14.97 7.72 19.17
CA CYS A 148 -13.91 8.68 18.94
C CYS A 148 -14.48 10.09 18.82
N VAL A 149 -14.14 10.99 19.73
CA VAL A 149 -14.36 12.44 19.55
C VAL A 149 -13.11 13.01 18.92
N LEU A 150 -13.18 13.34 17.63
CA LEU A 150 -12.06 13.83 16.82
C LEU A 150 -12.23 15.33 16.55
N THR A 151 -11.19 16.12 16.82
CA THR A 151 -11.11 17.53 16.48
C THR A 151 -9.93 17.77 15.57
N VAL A 152 -10.20 18.15 14.32
CA VAL A 152 -9.18 18.51 13.33
C VAL A 152 -8.94 20.01 13.38
N VAL A 153 -7.67 20.40 13.33
CA VAL A 153 -7.21 21.78 13.39
C VAL A 153 -6.67 22.17 12.01
N THR A 154 -7.27 23.17 11.37
CA THR A 154 -6.91 23.63 10.02
C THR A 154 -6.68 25.14 9.99
N ASP A 155 -5.77 25.58 9.11
CA ASP A 155 -5.52 27.01 8.87
C ASP A 155 -6.60 27.65 7.98
N GLU A 156 -7.39 26.83 7.28
CA GLU A 156 -8.47 27.28 6.40
C GLU A 156 -9.86 27.10 7.04
N PRO A 157 -10.81 28.03 6.80
CA PRO A 157 -12.17 27.93 7.32
C PRO A 157 -12.90 26.72 6.74
N PRO A 158 -13.78 26.06 7.51
CA PRO A 158 -14.57 24.96 6.99
C PRO A 158 -15.43 25.44 5.83
N SER A 159 -15.17 24.91 4.63
CA SER A 159 -16.04 25.05 3.47
C SER A 159 -17.45 24.70 3.91
N ARG A 160 -18.36 25.69 3.97
CA ARG A 160 -19.75 25.45 4.38
C ARG A 160 -20.30 24.36 3.47
N GLY A 161 -20.66 23.21 4.06
CA GLY A 161 -21.05 21.98 3.38
C GLY A 161 -22.33 22.07 2.57
N LEU A 162 -22.34 22.86 1.49
CA LEU A 162 -23.39 22.91 0.48
C LEU A 162 -23.01 22.23 -0.84
N SER A 163 -21.75 21.86 -1.06
CA SER A 163 -21.41 20.93 -2.14
C SER A 163 -21.32 19.52 -1.58
N ARG A 164 -22.48 18.85 -1.48
CA ARG A 164 -22.50 17.41 -1.71
C ARG A 164 -22.13 17.25 -3.18
N GLU A 165 -20.83 17.24 -3.48
CA GLU A 165 -20.37 16.97 -4.84
C GLU A 165 -21.00 15.65 -5.27
N LEU A 166 -21.87 15.70 -6.27
CA LEU A 166 -22.44 14.49 -6.85
C LEU A 166 -21.25 13.65 -7.34
N PRO A 167 -21.17 12.35 -6.97
CA PRO A 167 -20.07 11.51 -7.40
C PRO A 167 -19.91 11.59 -8.91
N SER A 168 -18.69 11.88 -9.38
CA SER A 168 -18.43 11.97 -10.81
C SER A 168 -18.75 10.63 -11.47
N GLN A 169 -19.54 10.64 -12.54
CA GLN A 169 -19.86 9.44 -13.32
C GLN A 169 -18.88 9.23 -14.49
N LEU A 170 -17.86 10.07 -14.62
CA LEU A 170 -16.96 10.06 -15.77
C LEU A 170 -16.20 8.73 -15.88
N SER A 171 -15.66 8.22 -14.78
CA SER A 171 -14.88 6.97 -14.77
C SER A 171 -15.72 5.78 -15.23
N SER A 172 -16.95 5.63 -14.72
CA SER A 172 -17.85 4.53 -15.11
C SER A 172 -18.36 4.67 -16.55
N GLN A 173 -18.59 5.89 -17.03
CA GLN A 173 -18.95 6.15 -18.42
C GLN A 173 -17.80 5.81 -19.39
N LEU A 174 -16.56 6.14 -19.01
CA LEU A 174 -15.37 5.78 -19.79
C LEU A 174 -15.12 4.27 -19.77
N GLU A 175 -15.33 3.59 -18.65
CA GLU A 175 -15.23 2.13 -18.56
C GLU A 175 -16.25 1.44 -19.48
N SER A 176 -17.51 1.87 -19.45
CA SER A 176 -18.54 1.36 -20.36
C SER A 176 -18.16 1.59 -21.83
N MET A 177 -17.56 2.73 -22.17
CA MET A 177 -17.06 3.00 -23.52
C MET A 177 -15.94 2.04 -23.94
N LEU A 178 -15.06 1.66 -23.00
CA LEU A 178 -14.02 0.65 -23.24
C LEU A 178 -14.63 -0.74 -23.48
N GLU A 179 -15.60 -1.14 -22.67
CA GLU A 179 -16.27 -2.45 -22.75
C GLU A 179 -17.11 -2.60 -24.02
N ASP A 180 -17.87 -1.56 -24.38
CA ASP A 180 -18.69 -1.55 -25.60
C ASP A 180 -17.83 -1.47 -26.88
N GLY A 181 -16.59 -0.98 -26.78
CA GLY A 181 -15.68 -0.75 -27.91
C GLY A 181 -16.18 0.28 -28.93
N ARG A 182 -17.24 1.04 -28.60
CA ARG A 182 -17.87 1.98 -29.53
C ARG A 182 -16.95 3.17 -29.80
N GLY A 183 -16.57 3.34 -31.05
CA GLY A 183 -15.66 4.42 -31.46
C GLY A 183 -14.18 4.08 -31.29
N ALA A 184 -13.85 2.82 -30.98
CA ALA A 184 -12.47 2.37 -30.90
C ALA A 184 -11.77 2.52 -32.26
N ASP A 185 -10.64 3.21 -32.25
CA ASP A 185 -9.83 3.53 -33.43
C ASP A 185 -8.45 2.85 -33.40
N VAL A 186 -8.20 2.02 -32.38
CA VAL A 186 -7.01 1.18 -32.26
C VAL A 186 -7.34 -0.21 -31.70
N THR A 187 -6.62 -1.21 -32.18
CA THR A 187 -6.65 -2.59 -31.68
C THR A 187 -5.25 -3.00 -31.23
N PHE A 188 -5.11 -3.39 -29.97
CA PHE A 188 -3.89 -3.99 -29.43
C PHE A 188 -3.93 -5.50 -29.58
N ARG A 189 -2.80 -6.09 -29.96
CA ARG A 189 -2.58 -7.55 -29.93
C ARG A 189 -1.56 -7.86 -28.84
N VAL A 190 -2.01 -8.56 -27.80
CA VAL A 190 -1.21 -9.00 -26.65
C VAL A 190 -1.25 -10.52 -26.61
N GLY A 191 -0.16 -11.16 -27.05
CA GLY A 191 -0.18 -12.61 -27.31
C GLY A 191 -1.29 -13.01 -28.30
N SER A 192 -2.19 -13.89 -27.88
CA SER A 192 -3.39 -14.33 -28.62
C SER A 192 -4.61 -13.43 -28.45
N HIS A 193 -4.57 -12.47 -27.52
CA HIS A 193 -5.71 -11.63 -27.16
C HIS A 193 -5.73 -10.33 -27.96
N LYS A 194 -6.93 -9.80 -28.16
CA LYS A 194 -7.18 -8.52 -28.82
C LYS A 194 -7.91 -7.59 -27.87
N PHE A 195 -7.43 -6.36 -27.78
CA PHE A 195 -8.05 -5.31 -26.97
C PHE A 195 -8.37 -4.11 -27.85
N LEU A 196 -9.59 -3.61 -27.76
CA LEU A 196 -9.98 -2.37 -28.42
C LEU A 196 -9.66 -1.18 -27.52
N GLY A 197 -9.39 -0.02 -28.11
CA GLY A 197 -9.11 1.20 -27.36
C GLY A 197 -9.28 2.45 -28.19
N HIS A 198 -9.07 3.60 -27.55
CA HIS A 198 -9.27 4.92 -28.12
C HIS A 198 -7.97 5.73 -28.02
N ARG A 199 -7.35 6.06 -29.16
CA ARG A 199 -6.02 6.69 -29.23
C ARG A 199 -5.97 7.99 -28.43
N CYS A 200 -7.01 8.80 -28.48
CA CYS A 200 -7.07 10.07 -27.75
C CYS A 200 -7.04 9.89 -26.24
N VAL A 201 -7.82 8.95 -25.69
CA VAL A 201 -7.84 8.65 -24.24
C VAL A 201 -6.49 8.09 -23.79
N LEU A 202 -5.95 7.13 -24.56
CA LEU A 202 -4.68 6.49 -24.26
C LEU A 202 -3.52 7.49 -24.28
N ALA A 203 -3.45 8.36 -25.29
CA ALA A 203 -2.43 9.39 -25.41
C ALA A 203 -2.55 10.49 -24.35
N ALA A 204 -3.76 10.84 -23.92
CA ALA A 204 -3.95 11.81 -22.85
C ALA A 204 -3.42 11.31 -21.49
N ARG A 205 -3.37 9.98 -21.31
CA ARG A 205 -3.10 9.34 -20.02
C ARG A 205 -1.73 8.68 -19.95
N SER A 206 -1.12 8.36 -21.09
CA SER A 206 0.20 7.74 -21.17
C SER A 206 1.10 8.50 -22.16
N PRO A 207 2.27 9.01 -21.71
CA PRO A 207 3.21 9.67 -22.61
C PRO A 207 3.75 8.72 -23.68
N VAL A 208 3.84 7.42 -23.38
CA VAL A 208 4.28 6.40 -24.34
C VAL A 208 3.25 6.22 -25.45
N PHE A 209 1.97 6.11 -25.11
CA PHE A 209 0.92 6.09 -26.14
C PHE A 209 0.82 7.42 -26.89
N SER A 210 1.03 8.55 -26.23
CA SER A 210 1.07 9.87 -26.87
C SER A 210 2.16 9.92 -27.95
N ALA A 211 3.39 9.52 -27.61
CA ALA A 211 4.49 9.44 -28.56
C ALA A 211 4.22 8.42 -29.68
N GLN A 212 3.65 7.26 -29.35
CA GLN A 212 3.34 6.22 -30.32
C GLN A 212 2.27 6.66 -31.34
N PHE A 213 1.25 7.39 -30.91
CA PHE A 213 0.12 7.75 -31.75
C PHE A 213 0.23 9.12 -32.41
N TYR A 214 0.93 10.07 -31.79
CA TYR A 214 1.00 11.46 -32.23
C TYR A 214 2.43 12.01 -32.32
N GLY A 215 3.44 11.20 -31.97
CA GLY A 215 4.84 11.60 -32.09
C GLY A 215 5.34 11.66 -33.54
N PRO A 216 6.56 12.17 -33.76
CA PRO A 216 7.14 12.37 -35.10
C PRO A 216 7.26 11.07 -35.94
N MET A 217 7.37 9.92 -35.27
CA MET A 217 7.47 8.59 -35.88
C MET A 217 6.14 7.83 -35.87
N ALA A 218 5.02 8.48 -35.53
CA ALA A 218 3.73 7.84 -35.48
C ALA A 218 3.29 7.38 -36.88
N GLU A 219 2.99 6.09 -37.00
CA GLU A 219 2.46 5.52 -38.24
C GLU A 219 0.97 5.86 -38.34
N LYS A 220 0.64 6.84 -39.18
CA LYS A 220 -0.70 7.45 -39.26
C LYS A 220 -1.82 6.46 -39.58
N ASP A 221 -1.51 5.36 -40.27
CA ASP A 221 -2.49 4.42 -40.84
C ASP A 221 -2.43 2.99 -40.26
N LYS A 222 -1.79 2.77 -39.10
CA LYS A 222 -1.80 1.43 -38.47
C LYS A 222 -2.82 1.35 -37.34
N PRO A 223 -4.01 0.73 -37.57
CA PRO A 223 -5.00 0.50 -36.52
C PRO A 223 -4.61 -0.63 -35.55
N ARG A 224 -3.45 -1.27 -35.75
CA ARG A 224 -3.03 -2.46 -35.00
C ARG A 224 -1.68 -2.23 -34.33
N VAL A 225 -1.67 -2.28 -33.00
CA VAL A 225 -0.46 -2.19 -32.18
C VAL A 225 -0.14 -3.55 -31.58
N LYS A 226 1.09 -4.03 -31.75
CA LYS A 226 1.56 -5.22 -31.05
C LYS A 226 2.16 -4.79 -29.72
N VAL A 227 1.65 -5.36 -28.63
CA VAL A 227 2.24 -5.21 -27.30
C VAL A 227 3.13 -6.42 -27.05
N VAL A 228 4.35 -6.16 -26.59
CA VAL A 228 5.35 -7.17 -26.25
C VAL A 228 5.67 -7.01 -24.77
N ASP A 229 6.04 -8.09 -24.09
CA ASP A 229 6.51 -8.09 -22.69
C ASP A 229 5.46 -7.67 -21.63
N VAL A 230 4.17 -7.70 -21.97
CA VAL A 230 3.05 -7.55 -21.03
C VAL A 230 2.08 -8.70 -21.20
N GLU A 231 1.71 -9.35 -20.10
CA GLU A 231 0.70 -10.41 -20.12
C GLU A 231 -0.71 -9.85 -20.39
N PRO A 232 -1.60 -10.62 -21.05
CA PRO A 232 -2.94 -10.14 -21.39
C PRO A 232 -3.76 -9.65 -20.19
N ALA A 233 -3.68 -10.33 -19.04
CA ALA A 233 -4.39 -9.94 -17.83
C ALA A 233 -3.88 -8.59 -17.27
N ILE A 234 -2.55 -8.41 -17.24
CA ILE A 234 -1.90 -7.18 -16.80
C ILE A 234 -2.21 -6.02 -17.74
N PHE A 235 -2.19 -6.27 -19.05
CA PHE A 235 -2.56 -5.26 -20.04
C PHE A 235 -4.03 -4.83 -19.88
N GLN A 236 -4.94 -5.77 -19.61
CA GLN A 236 -6.34 -5.45 -19.34
C GLN A 236 -6.51 -4.59 -18.09
N MET A 237 -5.78 -4.90 -17.01
CA MET A 237 -5.78 -4.11 -15.78
C MET A 237 -5.26 -2.68 -16.04
N MET A 238 -4.13 -2.55 -16.73
CA MET A 238 -3.56 -1.27 -17.12
C MET A 238 -4.53 -0.46 -18.01
N LEU A 239 -5.19 -1.11 -18.96
CA LEU A 239 -6.16 -0.48 -19.84
C LEU A 239 -7.37 0.04 -19.05
N ARG A 240 -7.91 -0.75 -18.10
CA ARG A 240 -8.98 -0.29 -17.22
C ARG A 240 -8.55 0.93 -16.40
N TYR A 241 -7.36 0.90 -15.79
CA TYR A 241 -6.82 2.04 -15.05
C TYR A 241 -6.75 3.31 -15.90
N ILE A 242 -6.31 3.21 -17.16
CA ILE A 242 -6.23 4.38 -18.05
C ILE A 242 -7.59 5.08 -18.20
N TYR A 243 -8.68 4.32 -18.23
CA TYR A 243 -10.04 4.83 -18.40
C TYR A 243 -10.70 5.27 -17.09
N THR A 244 -10.38 4.63 -15.96
CA THR A 244 -11.09 4.85 -14.68
C THR A 244 -10.29 5.61 -13.63
N ASP A 245 -8.97 5.74 -13.81
CA ASP A 245 -8.03 6.31 -12.84
C ASP A 245 -8.11 5.65 -11.44
N SER A 246 -8.59 4.40 -11.39
CA SER A 246 -8.86 3.63 -10.19
C SER A 246 -8.12 2.29 -10.23
N MET A 247 -7.80 1.73 -9.06
CA MET A 247 -7.11 0.43 -9.00
C MET A 247 -7.98 -0.64 -9.69
N PRO A 248 -7.48 -1.28 -10.76
CA PRO A 248 -8.26 -2.28 -11.49
C PRO A 248 -8.42 -3.54 -10.62
N PRO A 249 -9.62 -4.13 -10.56
CA PRO A 249 -9.87 -5.31 -9.73
C PRO A 249 -8.96 -6.49 -10.11
N PRO A 250 -8.68 -7.40 -9.17
CA PRO A 250 -7.83 -8.55 -9.43
C PRO A 250 -8.40 -9.41 -10.57
N PRO A 251 -7.54 -10.06 -11.37
CA PRO A 251 -8.00 -10.87 -12.48
C PRO A 251 -8.80 -12.08 -11.96
N PRO A 252 -10.01 -12.35 -12.48
CA PRO A 252 -10.79 -13.50 -12.06
C PRO A 252 -10.04 -14.80 -12.34
N PRO A 253 -10.10 -15.80 -11.45
CA PRO A 253 -11.01 -15.93 -10.30
C PRO A 253 -10.42 -15.48 -8.95
N ALA A 254 -9.38 -14.66 -8.92
CA ALA A 254 -8.70 -14.31 -7.67
C ALA A 254 -9.56 -13.44 -6.73
N GLU A 255 -9.55 -13.75 -5.42
CA GLU A 255 -10.25 -12.99 -4.38
C GLU A 255 -9.45 -11.77 -3.90
N GLY A 256 -8.18 -11.66 -4.28
CA GLY A 256 -7.28 -10.56 -3.93
C GLY A 256 -6.12 -10.44 -4.91
N TYR A 257 -5.29 -9.43 -4.72
CA TYR A 257 -4.08 -9.26 -5.53
C TYR A 257 -2.98 -10.18 -5.03
N SER A 258 -2.36 -10.93 -5.96
CA SER A 258 -1.12 -11.64 -5.65
C SER A 258 0.07 -10.71 -5.85
N VAL A 259 1.15 -10.96 -5.11
CA VAL A 259 2.42 -10.21 -5.24
C VAL A 259 2.89 -10.19 -6.70
N ALA A 260 2.85 -11.32 -7.40
CA ALA A 260 3.26 -11.41 -8.80
C ALA A 260 2.42 -10.49 -9.72
N VAL A 261 1.10 -10.45 -9.53
CA VAL A 261 0.22 -9.59 -10.34
C VAL A 261 0.54 -8.11 -10.11
N MET A 262 0.74 -7.69 -8.84
CA MET A 262 1.10 -6.31 -8.53
C MET A 262 2.50 -5.94 -9.03
N GLN A 263 3.48 -6.84 -8.90
CA GLN A 263 4.81 -6.66 -9.47
C GLN A 263 4.74 -6.46 -10.99
N HIS A 264 4.03 -7.32 -11.72
CA HIS A 264 3.90 -7.18 -13.17
C HIS A 264 3.14 -5.92 -13.58
N LEU A 265 2.10 -5.53 -12.83
CA LEU A 265 1.36 -4.31 -13.09
C LEU A 265 2.19 -3.05 -12.80
N MET A 266 3.00 -3.04 -11.74
CA MET A 266 3.95 -1.98 -11.44
C MET A 266 4.96 -1.79 -12.57
N VAL A 267 5.53 -2.89 -13.08
CA VAL A 267 6.46 -2.88 -14.22
C VAL A 267 5.77 -2.33 -15.47
N ALA A 268 4.54 -2.77 -15.76
CA ALA A 268 3.76 -2.24 -16.89
C ALA A 268 3.46 -0.74 -16.71
N ALA A 269 3.09 -0.31 -15.51
CA ALA A 269 2.82 1.10 -15.22
C ALA A 269 4.05 1.97 -15.49
N ASP A 270 5.24 1.53 -15.05
CA ASP A 270 6.50 2.21 -15.32
C ASP A 270 6.82 2.27 -16.82
N MET A 271 6.68 1.14 -17.54
CA MET A 271 6.93 1.06 -18.98
C MET A 271 6.04 2.02 -19.80
N TYR A 272 4.82 2.30 -19.35
CA TYR A 272 3.87 3.17 -20.04
C TYR A 272 3.79 4.59 -19.44
N GLY A 273 4.63 4.91 -18.45
CA GLY A 273 4.67 6.23 -17.80
C GLY A 273 3.39 6.56 -17.01
N LEU A 274 2.80 5.55 -16.36
CA LEU A 274 1.60 5.67 -15.52
C LEU A 274 2.00 5.79 -14.04
N GLU A 275 2.60 6.92 -13.67
CA GLU A 275 3.25 7.10 -12.36
C GLU A 275 2.31 6.83 -11.17
N ARG A 276 1.08 7.33 -11.21
CA ARG A 276 0.12 7.12 -10.11
C ARG A 276 -0.28 5.65 -9.96
N LEU A 277 -0.43 4.90 -11.06
CA LEU A 277 -0.69 3.45 -10.99
C LEU A 277 0.51 2.71 -10.39
N LYS A 278 1.73 3.12 -10.76
CA LYS A 278 2.96 2.55 -10.20
C LYS A 278 3.00 2.72 -8.68
N LEU A 279 2.74 3.93 -8.17
CA LEU A 279 2.66 4.22 -6.74
C LEU A 279 1.56 3.42 -6.02
N MET A 280 0.40 3.25 -6.67
CA MET A 280 -0.68 2.40 -6.12
C MET A 280 -0.26 0.93 -6.02
N CYS A 281 0.50 0.43 -7.00
CA CYS A 281 1.06 -0.92 -6.93
C CYS A 281 2.13 -1.04 -5.84
N GLU A 282 2.95 -0.01 -5.62
CA GLU A 282 3.92 0.02 -4.53
C GLU A 282 3.23 -0.05 -3.16
N ASP A 283 2.16 0.72 -2.96
CA ASP A 283 1.36 0.69 -1.73
C ASP A 283 0.76 -0.70 -1.46
N GLU A 284 0.13 -1.30 -2.48
CA GLU A 284 -0.45 -2.63 -2.36
C GLU A 284 0.62 -3.68 -2.08
N LEU A 285 1.79 -3.60 -2.74
CA LEU A 285 2.92 -4.50 -2.51
C LEU A 285 3.42 -4.46 -1.08
N CYS A 286 3.50 -3.27 -0.45
CA CYS A 286 3.86 -3.15 0.96
C CYS A 286 2.87 -3.89 1.87
N ASN A 287 1.59 -3.96 1.49
CA ASN A 287 0.55 -4.62 2.30
C ASN A 287 0.53 -6.14 2.14
N ILE A 288 0.91 -6.67 0.98
CA ILE A 288 0.74 -8.11 0.65
C ILE A 288 2.04 -8.91 0.56
N MET A 289 3.20 -8.26 0.64
CA MET A 289 4.49 -8.93 0.55
C MET A 289 4.79 -9.80 1.78
N ASP A 290 5.52 -10.89 1.56
CA ASP A 290 5.89 -11.86 2.58
C ASP A 290 7.39 -12.24 2.49
N ALA A 291 7.85 -13.09 3.41
CA ALA A 291 9.24 -13.54 3.45
C ALA A 291 9.70 -14.27 2.19
N SER A 292 8.78 -14.91 1.45
CA SER A 292 9.10 -15.65 0.22
C SER A 292 9.25 -14.73 -1.00
N THR A 293 8.58 -13.57 -0.97
CA THR A 293 8.46 -12.66 -2.11
C THR A 293 9.29 -11.39 -1.97
N VAL A 294 9.64 -10.97 -0.74
CA VAL A 294 10.39 -9.73 -0.46
C VAL A 294 11.65 -9.55 -1.29
N MET A 295 12.43 -10.62 -1.52
CA MET A 295 13.65 -10.55 -2.34
C MET A 295 13.35 -10.20 -3.80
N SER A 296 12.31 -10.79 -4.37
CA SER A 296 11.88 -10.50 -5.74
C SER A 296 11.29 -9.09 -5.86
N THR A 297 10.52 -8.66 -4.86
CA THR A 297 9.95 -7.31 -4.79
C THR A 297 11.04 -6.25 -4.67
N TYR A 298 12.04 -6.47 -3.81
CA TYR A 298 13.20 -5.58 -3.66
C TYR A 298 13.98 -5.43 -4.98
N ALA A 299 14.24 -6.54 -5.68
CA ALA A 299 14.96 -6.51 -6.95
C ALA A 299 14.22 -5.66 -7.99
N LEU A 300 12.89 -5.84 -8.10
CA LEU A 300 12.05 -5.03 -9.00
C LEU A 300 11.97 -3.57 -8.57
N ALA A 301 11.79 -3.30 -7.28
CA ALA A 301 11.75 -1.94 -6.74
C ALA A 301 13.05 -1.18 -7.04
N SER A 302 14.20 -1.84 -6.87
CA SER A 302 15.50 -1.26 -7.22
C SER A 302 15.66 -1.04 -8.72
N GLN A 303 15.18 -1.95 -9.57
CA GLN A 303 15.27 -1.82 -11.03
C GLN A 303 14.42 -0.66 -11.55
N HIS A 304 13.20 -0.50 -11.02
CA HIS A 304 12.23 0.51 -11.44
C HIS A 304 12.29 1.80 -10.62
N ARG A 305 13.29 1.94 -9.74
CA ARG A 305 13.55 3.14 -8.91
C ARG A 305 12.38 3.51 -7.97
N CYS A 306 11.70 2.49 -7.46
CA CYS A 306 10.66 2.58 -6.44
C CYS A 306 11.30 2.70 -5.06
N ASN A 307 11.72 3.91 -4.66
CA ASN A 307 12.49 4.09 -3.42
C ASN A 307 11.68 3.73 -2.18
N ARG A 308 10.39 4.10 -2.12
CA ARG A 308 9.52 3.80 -0.98
C ARG A 308 9.39 2.30 -0.77
N LEU A 309 8.99 1.56 -1.80
CA LEU A 309 8.89 0.11 -1.75
C LEU A 309 10.24 -0.56 -1.42
N LYS A 310 11.35 0.00 -1.92
CA LYS A 310 12.69 -0.51 -1.62
C LYS A 310 13.03 -0.37 -0.14
N ASP A 311 12.74 0.78 0.46
CA ASP A 311 13.02 1.03 1.88
C ASP A 311 12.17 0.11 2.76
N GLU A 312 10.88 -0.04 2.43
CA GLU A 312 9.97 -1.01 3.08
C GLU A 312 10.46 -2.46 2.98
N CYS A 313 10.95 -2.88 1.81
CA CYS A 313 11.57 -4.19 1.66
C CYS A 313 12.77 -4.37 2.60
N VAL A 314 13.60 -3.34 2.76
CA VAL A 314 14.79 -3.38 3.64
C VAL A 314 14.38 -3.46 5.11
N GLU A 315 13.37 -2.70 5.52
CA GLU A 315 12.82 -2.78 6.87
C GLU A 315 12.22 -4.16 7.15
N PHE A 316 11.41 -4.69 6.22
CA PHE A 316 10.82 -6.02 6.34
C PHE A 316 11.89 -7.11 6.46
N MET A 317 12.94 -7.04 5.62
CA MET A 317 14.10 -7.93 5.69
C MET A 317 14.93 -7.76 6.97
N SER A 318 14.78 -6.67 7.73
CA SER A 318 15.57 -6.45 8.96
C SER A 318 14.97 -7.15 10.19
N SER A 319 13.74 -7.68 10.08
CA SER A 319 13.11 -8.46 11.15
C SER A 319 13.73 -9.86 11.29
N LYS A 320 13.90 -10.33 12.53
CA LYS A 320 14.66 -11.55 12.83
C LYS A 320 13.99 -12.81 12.29
N GLU A 321 12.66 -12.90 12.34
CA GLU A 321 11.92 -14.04 11.80
C GLU A 321 12.04 -14.12 10.28
N VAL A 322 11.96 -12.98 9.59
CA VAL A 322 12.05 -12.90 8.13
C VAL A 322 13.47 -13.20 7.65
N LEU A 323 14.50 -12.71 8.34
CA LEU A 323 15.89 -13.07 8.03
C LEU A 323 16.13 -14.58 8.10
N ALA A 324 15.59 -15.25 9.14
CA ALA A 324 15.69 -16.70 9.26
C ALA A 324 14.96 -17.41 8.12
N ALA A 325 13.72 -17.00 7.79
CA ALA A 325 12.94 -17.57 6.70
C ALA A 325 13.60 -17.34 5.31
N ILE A 326 14.18 -16.15 5.07
CA ILE A 326 14.93 -15.86 3.83
C ILE A 326 16.18 -16.74 3.74
N LEU A 327 16.92 -16.92 4.84
CA LEU A 327 18.11 -17.78 4.86
C LEU A 327 17.75 -19.23 4.53
N GLU A 328 16.68 -19.78 5.13
CA GLU A 328 16.16 -21.12 4.81
C GLU A 328 15.72 -21.25 3.34
N THR A 329 15.10 -20.19 2.80
CA THR A 329 14.68 -20.16 1.39
C THR A 329 15.90 -20.08 0.46
N SER A 330 16.93 -19.30 0.82
CA SER A 330 18.17 -19.14 0.05
C SER A 330 19.02 -20.42 0.02
N GLU A 331 19.01 -21.23 1.08
CA GLU A 331 19.66 -22.55 1.11
C GLU A 331 19.02 -23.54 0.12
N ARG A 332 17.73 -23.37 -0.19
CA ARG A 332 17.03 -24.13 -1.25
C ARG A 332 17.39 -23.69 -2.67
N PHE A 333 17.79 -22.43 -2.87
CA PHE A 333 18.06 -21.84 -4.19
C PHE A 333 19.55 -21.82 -4.59
N MET A 334 20.47 -22.17 -3.70
CA MET A 334 21.87 -22.40 -4.05
C MET A 334 22.06 -23.80 -4.66
N PRO A 335 22.35 -23.97 -5.97
CA PRO A 335 22.93 -25.22 -6.43
C PRO A 335 24.26 -25.37 -5.69
N ARG A 336 24.48 -26.54 -5.07
CA ARG A 336 25.71 -26.86 -4.33
C ARG A 336 26.96 -26.53 -5.15
N CYS A 337 27.48 -25.32 -4.98
CA CYS A 337 28.83 -24.98 -5.41
C CYS A 337 29.76 -25.74 -4.48
N ARG A 338 30.22 -26.92 -4.91
CA ARG A 338 31.35 -27.58 -4.27
C ARG A 338 32.51 -26.60 -4.28
N PRO A 339 33.22 -26.41 -3.15
CA PRO A 339 34.47 -25.68 -3.17
C PRO A 339 35.42 -26.36 -4.14
N LEU A 340 35.97 -25.60 -5.08
CA LEU A 340 37.14 -26.04 -5.85
C LEU A 340 38.28 -26.29 -4.85
N PRO A 341 38.99 -27.43 -4.92
CA PRO A 341 40.14 -27.66 -4.06
C PRO A 341 41.19 -26.61 -4.40
N LEU A 342 41.66 -25.90 -3.37
CA LEU A 342 42.86 -25.07 -3.47
C LEU A 342 44.05 -26.01 -3.71
N GLU A 343 44.56 -26.03 -4.92
CA GLU A 343 45.87 -26.61 -5.22
C GLU A 343 46.93 -25.72 -4.58
N GLY A 344 47.59 -26.28 -3.58
CA GLY A 344 48.72 -25.69 -2.88
C GLY A 344 49.60 -26.80 -2.31
N ASP A 345 50.72 -26.97 -3.01
CA ASP A 345 52.02 -27.40 -2.53
C ASP A 345 52.41 -28.90 -2.53
N HIS A 346 53.55 -29.08 -3.20
CA HIS A 346 54.38 -30.25 -3.39
C HIS A 346 54.78 -30.93 -2.07
N GLU A 347 54.74 -32.27 -2.07
CA GLU A 347 55.80 -33.07 -1.44
C GLU A 347 56.20 -34.21 -2.38
N GLU A 348 57.51 -34.29 -2.62
CA GLU A 348 58.21 -35.38 -3.30
C GLU A 348 58.16 -36.64 -2.44
N GLU A 349 57.86 -37.79 -3.03
CA GLU A 349 58.45 -39.05 -2.57
C GLU A 349 58.65 -40.02 -3.75
N GLU A 350 59.93 -40.20 -4.07
CA GLU A 350 60.47 -41.23 -4.96
C GLU A 350 60.35 -42.61 -4.28
N VAL A 351 59.64 -43.58 -4.86
CA VAL A 351 60.05 -45.00 -4.78
C VAL A 351 59.71 -45.75 -6.08
N ASP A 352 60.73 -46.47 -6.51
CA ASP A 352 60.99 -47.14 -7.77
C ASP A 352 60.21 -48.47 -7.99
N GLN A 353 60.23 -48.88 -9.26
CA GLN A 353 60.23 -50.24 -9.82
C GLN A 353 58.94 -50.98 -10.24
N CYS A 354 58.85 -51.11 -11.58
CA CYS A 354 58.87 -52.37 -12.37
C CYS A 354 57.62 -52.78 -13.18
N LYS A 355 57.82 -52.75 -14.53
CA LYS A 355 57.37 -53.72 -15.57
C LYS A 355 55.85 -53.73 -15.88
N LYS A 356 55.35 -53.87 -17.12
CA LYS A 356 55.87 -54.35 -18.41
C LYS A 356 54.80 -54.10 -19.49
N PHE A 357 55.26 -53.81 -20.72
CA PHE A 357 54.77 -54.33 -22.02
C PHE A 357 53.49 -53.82 -22.73
N LYS A 358 53.78 -53.28 -23.93
CA LYS A 358 53.17 -53.47 -25.28
C LYS A 358 51.80 -52.84 -25.58
N ARG A 359 51.72 -51.85 -26.49
CA ARG A 359 51.70 -51.93 -27.99
C ARG A 359 50.49 -52.67 -28.58
N THR A 360 49.60 -51.91 -29.23
CA THR A 360 48.91 -52.07 -30.55
C THR A 360 47.63 -51.21 -30.49
N ARG A 361 47.32 -50.16 -31.27
CA ARG A 361 47.38 -49.84 -32.72
C ARG A 361 46.79 -50.90 -33.64
N THR A 362 45.49 -50.78 -33.91
CA THR A 362 44.78 -50.93 -35.20
C THR A 362 43.27 -50.80 -34.92
N LYS A 363 42.42 -50.20 -35.75
CA LYS A 363 42.56 -49.54 -37.05
C LYS A 363 41.33 -48.66 -37.23
#